data_AF-A0A011WVR6-F1
#
_entry.id   AF-A0A011WVR6-F1
#
_cell.length_a   1.000
_cell.length_b   1.000
_cell.length_c   1.000
_cell.angle_alpha   90.00
_cell.angle_beta   90.00
_cell.angle_gamma   90.00
#
_symmetry.space_group_name_H-M   'P 1'
#
loop_
_entity.id
_entity.type
_entity.pdbx_description
1 polymer ?
#
loop_
_entity_poly.entity_id
_entity_poly.type
_entity_poly.pdbx_seq_one_letter_code
_entity_poly.pdbx_strand_id
1 'polypeptide(L)'
;MTIYDILKQTPFTEISEKIQMFYGNKDIDKFAELYNKLLSITAAHTDKKFTVYISAFRISDSDEDEYVEHFDENDTSLYYDVRGNYGDEDQVYSIAACDYSDFLQYNIDANTLKNYSYSTILAHCFWEITAYGFDRE
;
A
#
# COMPACT_ATOMS: atom_id res chain seq x y z
N MET A 1 -10.98 1.32 8.30
CA MET A 1 -11.24 0.62 7.04
C MET A 1 -10.05 -0.28 6.78
N THR A 2 -10.26 -1.52 6.36
CA THR A 2 -9.16 -2.45 6.10
C THR A 2 -8.72 -2.41 4.64
N ILE A 3 -7.53 -2.97 4.36
CA ILE A 3 -7.09 -3.22 2.99
C ILE A 3 -8.12 -4.07 2.23
N TYR A 4 -8.67 -5.13 2.84
CA TYR A 4 -9.68 -5.97 2.20
C TYR A 4 -10.97 -5.21 1.86
N ASP A 5 -11.37 -4.24 2.70
CA ASP A 5 -12.55 -3.43 2.43
C ASP A 5 -12.38 -2.58 1.17
N ILE A 6 -11.22 -1.94 1.00
CA ILE A 6 -10.96 -1.12 -0.19
C ILE A 6 -10.69 -1.99 -1.42
N LEU A 7 -10.03 -3.14 -1.27
CA LEU A 7 -9.77 -4.08 -2.36
C LEU A 7 -11.06 -4.54 -3.05
N LYS A 8 -12.11 -4.84 -2.27
CA LYS A 8 -13.42 -5.23 -2.80
C LYS A 8 -14.19 -4.10 -3.49
N GLN A 9 -13.81 -2.85 -3.23
CA GLN A 9 -14.49 -1.66 -3.77
C GLN A 9 -13.74 -1.06 -4.97
N THR A 10 -12.51 -1.48 -5.22
CA THR A 10 -11.66 -0.90 -6.25
C THR A 10 -11.38 -1.91 -7.36
N PRO A 11 -11.80 -1.63 -8.61
CA PRO A 11 -11.49 -2.50 -9.73
C PRO A 11 -10.01 -2.47 -10.05
N PHE A 12 -9.46 -3.61 -10.48
CA PHE A 12 -8.04 -3.70 -10.83
C PHE A 12 -7.60 -2.70 -11.90
N THR A 13 -8.49 -2.30 -12.82
CA THR A 13 -8.18 -1.30 -13.85
C THR A 13 -7.68 0.01 -13.22
N GLU A 14 -8.36 0.53 -12.21
CA GLU A 14 -7.95 1.77 -11.53
C GLU A 14 -6.64 1.59 -10.74
N ILE A 15 -6.45 0.43 -10.11
CA ILE A 15 -5.19 0.11 -9.40
C ILE A 15 -4.03 0.05 -10.40
N SER A 16 -4.24 -0.62 -11.53
CA SER A 16 -3.23 -0.80 -12.57
C SER A 16 -2.81 0.53 -13.20
N GLU A 17 -3.74 1.47 -13.40
CA GLU A 17 -3.43 2.81 -13.89
C GLU A 17 -2.48 3.55 -12.93
N LYS A 18 -2.70 3.42 -11.61
CA LYS A 18 -1.82 3.99 -10.59
C LYS A 18 -0.46 3.29 -10.53
N ILE A 19 -0.42 1.96 -10.61
CA ILE A 19 0.85 1.22 -10.68
C ILE A 19 1.67 1.67 -11.90
N GLN A 20 1.03 1.77 -13.06
CA GLN A 20 1.68 2.24 -14.29
C GLN A 20 2.20 3.68 -14.16
N MET A 21 1.42 4.56 -13.52
CA MET A 21 1.80 5.95 -13.27
C MET A 21 3.06 6.08 -12.41
N PHE A 22 3.14 5.33 -11.30
CA PHE A 22 4.24 5.48 -10.33
C PHE A 22 5.44 4.57 -10.59
N TYR A 23 5.19 3.37 -11.09
CA TYR A 23 6.18 2.29 -11.13
C TYR A 23 6.40 1.74 -12.55
N GLY A 24 5.65 2.23 -13.52
CA GLY A 24 5.72 1.82 -14.91
C GLY A 24 4.95 0.53 -15.24
N ASN A 25 5.07 0.09 -16.49
CA ASN A 25 4.22 -0.97 -17.04
C ASN A 25 4.76 -2.39 -16.81
N LYS A 26 5.81 -2.54 -16.00
CA LYS A 26 6.44 -3.84 -15.77
C LYS A 26 5.57 -4.68 -14.84
N ASP A 27 5.45 -5.98 -15.15
CA ASP A 27 4.79 -6.96 -14.28
C ASP A 27 3.29 -6.69 -14.00
N ILE A 28 2.61 -5.85 -14.79
CA ILE A 28 1.16 -5.56 -14.63
C ILE A 28 0.30 -6.83 -14.63
N ASP A 29 0.63 -7.81 -15.47
CA ASP A 29 -0.07 -9.10 -15.48
C ASP A 29 0.06 -9.83 -14.14
N LYS A 30 1.24 -9.75 -13.48
CA LYS A 30 1.45 -10.36 -12.16
C LYS A 30 0.72 -9.59 -11.06
N PHE A 31 0.60 -8.27 -11.17
CA PHE A 31 -0.25 -7.49 -10.27
C PHE A 31 -1.74 -7.86 -10.44
N ALA A 32 -2.18 -8.20 -11.65
CA ALA A 32 -3.53 -8.71 -11.88
C ALA A 32 -3.73 -10.08 -11.22
N GLU A 33 -2.74 -10.98 -11.33
CA GLU A 33 -2.74 -12.27 -10.65
C GLU A 33 -2.78 -12.10 -9.13
N LEU A 34 -1.97 -11.18 -8.58
CA LEU A 34 -1.98 -10.82 -7.16
C LEU A 34 -3.35 -10.30 -6.71
N TYR A 35 -3.95 -9.38 -7.45
CA TYR A 35 -5.27 -8.85 -7.15
C TYR A 35 -6.32 -9.98 -7.02
N ASN A 36 -6.33 -10.89 -7.99
CA ASN A 36 -7.24 -12.04 -7.97
C ASN A 36 -6.93 -13.01 -6.83
N LYS A 37 -5.65 -13.26 -6.54
CA LYS A 37 -5.20 -14.07 -5.41
C LYS A 37 -5.71 -13.46 -4.10
N LEU A 38 -5.49 -12.18 -3.87
CA LEU A 38 -5.93 -11.46 -2.68
C LEU A 38 -7.46 -11.49 -2.50
N LEU A 39 -8.23 -11.33 -3.58
CA LEU A 39 -9.69 -11.46 -3.53
C LEU A 39 -10.18 -12.87 -3.20
N SER A 40 -9.38 -13.91 -3.50
CA SER A 40 -9.73 -15.30 -3.21
C SER A 40 -9.42 -15.73 -1.77
N ILE A 41 -8.59 -14.96 -1.04
CA ILE A 41 -8.23 -15.28 0.34
C ILE A 41 -9.42 -14.99 1.26
N THR A 42 -9.80 -15.99 2.05
CA THR A 42 -10.74 -15.78 3.15
C THR A 42 -9.99 -15.12 4.30
N ALA A 43 -10.35 -13.89 4.65
CA ALA A 43 -9.72 -13.18 5.77
C ALA A 43 -9.84 -14.00 7.06
N ALA A 44 -8.70 -14.36 7.65
CA ALA A 44 -8.64 -15.14 8.88
C ALA A 44 -8.63 -14.19 10.07
N HIS A 45 -9.75 -14.02 10.79
CA HIS A 45 -9.85 -13.07 11.90
C HIS A 45 -8.64 -13.12 12.86
N THR A 46 -7.83 -12.06 12.87
CA THR A 46 -6.75 -11.85 13.83
C THR A 46 -7.13 -10.75 14.81
N ASP A 47 -6.77 -10.93 16.08
CA ASP A 47 -7.01 -9.93 17.13
C ASP A 47 -5.98 -8.78 17.11
N LYS A 48 -4.90 -8.92 16.34
CA LYS A 48 -3.83 -7.92 16.26
C LYS A 48 -4.18 -6.81 15.26
N LYS A 49 -4.28 -5.58 15.77
CA LYS A 49 -4.58 -4.40 14.96
C LYS A 49 -3.30 -3.76 14.46
N PHE A 50 -2.84 -4.18 13.29
CA PHE A 50 -1.81 -3.45 12.55
C PHE A 50 -2.47 -2.33 11.74
N THR A 51 -1.80 -1.17 11.65
CA THR A 51 -2.27 -0.02 10.86
C THR A 51 -1.20 0.39 9.86
N VAL A 52 -1.57 0.40 8.58
CA VAL A 52 -0.77 0.89 7.45
C VAL A 52 -1.03 2.37 7.24
N TYR A 53 0.03 3.10 6.91
CA TYR A 53 -0.03 4.49 6.48
C TYR A 53 0.98 4.76 5.36
N ILE A 54 0.66 5.75 4.54
CA ILE A 54 1.47 6.17 3.38
C ILE A 54 1.90 7.61 3.57
N SER A 55 3.21 7.83 3.60
CA SER A 55 3.81 9.16 3.75
C SER A 55 4.45 9.60 2.44
N ALA A 56 4.21 10.85 2.03
CA ALA A 56 4.82 11.45 0.85
C ALA A 56 6.07 12.24 1.23
N PHE A 57 7.13 12.06 0.46
CA PHE A 57 8.42 12.72 0.66
C PHE A 57 8.95 13.31 -0.64
N ARG A 58 9.64 14.43 -0.52
CA ARG A 58 10.49 14.97 -1.59
C ARG A 58 11.92 14.54 -1.34
N ILE A 59 12.50 13.86 -2.33
CA ILE A 59 13.92 13.52 -2.33
C ILE A 59 14.69 14.84 -2.45
N SER A 60 15.50 15.15 -1.45
CA SER A 60 16.36 16.32 -1.45
C SER A 60 17.81 15.88 -1.68
N ASP A 61 18.66 16.78 -2.17
CA ASP A 61 20.11 16.54 -2.25
C ASP A 61 20.79 16.52 -0.85
N SER A 62 20.02 16.71 0.23
CA SER A 62 20.50 16.61 1.61
C SER A 62 20.31 15.21 2.17
N ASP A 63 20.94 14.91 3.32
CA ASP A 63 20.90 13.58 3.92
C ASP A 63 19.51 13.15 4.43
N GLU A 64 18.50 14.03 4.40
CA GLU A 64 17.14 13.75 4.88
C GLU A 64 16.06 14.06 3.82
N ASP A 65 15.14 13.11 3.66
CA ASP A 65 13.94 13.27 2.82
C ASP A 65 12.94 14.23 3.48
N GLU A 66 12.38 15.15 2.70
CA GLU A 66 11.45 16.17 3.21
C GLU A 66 10.01 15.65 3.20
N TYR A 67 9.37 15.53 4.36
CA TYR A 67 7.95 15.16 4.46
C TYR A 67 7.04 16.24 3.84
N VAL A 68 6.07 15.83 3.02
CA VAL A 68 5.12 16.72 2.35
C VAL A 68 3.70 16.45 2.85
N GLU A 69 3.10 17.41 3.56
CA GLU A 69 1.74 17.27 4.11
C GLU A 69 0.63 17.51 3.07
N HIS A 70 0.89 18.38 2.08
CA HIS A 70 -0.09 18.77 1.07
C HIS A 70 0.48 18.53 -0.32
N PHE A 71 -0.10 17.58 -1.03
CA PHE A 71 0.33 17.14 -2.35
C PHE A 71 -0.86 16.67 -3.19
N ASP A 72 -0.65 16.55 -4.50
CA ASP A 72 -1.53 15.78 -5.37
C ASP A 72 -1.13 14.31 -5.25
N GLU A 73 -2.08 13.41 -4.99
CA GLU A 73 -1.82 11.97 -4.90
C GLU A 73 -1.26 11.38 -6.20
N ASN A 74 -1.27 12.12 -7.32
CA ASN A 74 -0.71 11.76 -8.62
C ASN A 74 0.67 12.37 -8.89
N ASP A 75 1.28 13.04 -7.91
CA ASP A 75 2.59 13.69 -8.08
C ASP A 75 3.73 12.66 -8.16
N THR A 76 4.08 12.27 -9.38
CA THR A 76 5.16 11.30 -9.63
C THR A 76 6.56 11.83 -9.33
N SER A 77 6.71 13.08 -8.88
CA SER A 77 8.00 13.61 -8.40
C SER A 77 8.25 13.32 -6.92
N LEU A 78 7.23 12.84 -6.19
CA LEU A 78 7.32 12.46 -4.79
C LEU A 78 7.62 10.97 -4.63
N TYR A 79 8.30 10.65 -3.54
CA TYR A 79 8.46 9.29 -3.04
C TYR A 79 7.34 8.99 -2.04
N TYR A 80 6.66 7.86 -2.21
CA TYR A 80 5.56 7.43 -1.34
C TYR A 80 6.00 6.19 -0.57
N ASP A 81 6.05 6.32 0.74
CA ASP A 81 6.57 5.29 1.61
C ASP A 81 5.46 4.59 2.37
N VAL A 82 5.42 3.26 2.28
CA VAL A 82 4.37 2.44 2.88
C VAL A 82 4.91 1.73 4.11
N ARG A 83 4.35 2.07 5.27
CA ARG A 83 4.79 1.52 6.55
C ARG A 83 3.58 1.20 7.43
N GLY A 84 3.82 0.57 8.57
CA GLY A 84 2.78 0.45 9.58
C GLY A 84 3.29 0.14 10.98
N ASN A 85 2.37 0.11 11.94
CA ASN A 85 2.64 -0.17 13.34
C ASN A 85 1.53 -1.00 14.00
N TYR A 86 1.84 -1.56 15.17
CA TYR A 86 0.86 -2.23 16.02
C TYR A 86 0.36 -1.26 17.09
N GLY A 87 -0.85 -0.72 16.91
CA GLY A 87 -1.49 0.15 17.91
C GLY A 87 -0.65 1.36 18.33
N ASP A 88 -0.47 1.55 19.64
CA ASP A 88 0.25 2.68 20.25
C ASP A 88 1.79 2.46 20.31
N GLU A 89 2.33 1.51 19.54
CA GLU A 89 3.78 1.31 19.47
C GLU A 89 4.44 2.40 18.62
N ASP A 90 5.52 2.98 19.14
CA ASP A 90 6.41 3.90 18.41
C ASP A 90 7.21 3.20 17.29
N GLN A 91 7.17 1.87 17.25
CA GLN A 91 7.91 1.08 16.27
C GLN A 91 7.18 1.01 14.93
N VAL A 92 7.95 1.28 13.88
CA VAL A 92 7.48 1.28 12.49
C VAL A 92 8.07 0.09 11.76
N TYR A 93 7.22 -0.64 11.05
CA TYR A 93 7.57 -1.85 10.33
C TYR A 93 7.28 -1.67 8.84
N SER A 94 8.16 -2.23 7.99
CA SER A 94 7.83 -2.43 6.58
C SER A 94 6.78 -3.54 6.46
N ILE A 95 5.87 -3.38 5.51
CA ILE A 95 4.92 -4.43 5.15
C ILE A 95 5.44 -5.33 4.02
N ALA A 96 6.63 -5.05 3.47
CA ALA A 96 7.16 -5.80 2.35
C ALA A 96 7.25 -7.30 2.62
N ALA A 97 7.37 -7.70 3.90
CA ALA A 97 7.54 -9.08 4.33
C ALA A 97 6.27 -9.78 4.85
N CYS A 98 5.10 -9.14 4.81
CA CYS A 98 3.89 -9.69 5.43
C CYS A 98 3.25 -10.85 4.64
N ASP A 99 2.55 -11.73 5.35
CA ASP A 99 1.67 -12.74 4.77
C ASP A 99 0.40 -12.04 4.22
N TYR A 100 -0.14 -12.58 3.12
CA TYR A 100 -1.26 -11.92 2.44
C TYR A 100 -2.57 -11.97 3.24
N SER A 101 -2.79 -13.00 4.06
CA SER A 101 -3.95 -13.06 4.94
C SER A 101 -3.93 -11.98 6.01
N ASP A 102 -2.75 -11.62 6.51
CA ASP A 102 -2.55 -10.60 7.51
C ASP A 102 -2.67 -9.21 6.89
N PHE A 103 -1.99 -8.99 5.75
CA PHE A 103 -2.07 -7.76 4.97
C PHE A 103 -3.51 -7.29 4.74
N LEU A 104 -4.39 -8.22 4.33
CA LEU A 104 -5.79 -7.93 4.06
C LEU A 104 -6.56 -7.38 5.27
N GLN A 105 -6.09 -7.67 6.50
CA GLN A 105 -6.72 -7.23 7.74
C GLN A 105 -6.14 -5.95 8.31
N TYR A 106 -5.04 -5.45 7.73
CA TYR A 106 -4.43 -4.22 8.21
C TYR A 106 -5.41 -3.07 8.06
N ASN A 107 -5.52 -2.28 9.13
CA ASN A 107 -6.26 -1.03 9.09
C ASN A 107 -5.48 -0.03 8.26
N ILE A 108 -6.19 0.90 7.63
CA ILE A 108 -5.59 2.05 6.98
C ILE A 108 -5.78 3.23 7.92
N ASP A 109 -4.71 3.98 8.16
CA ASP A 109 -4.76 5.16 9.00
C ASP A 109 -5.67 6.25 8.40
N ALA A 110 -6.14 7.15 9.26
CA ALA A 110 -7.11 8.16 8.88
C ALA A 110 -6.53 9.19 7.89
N ASN A 111 -5.23 9.52 7.99
CA ASN A 111 -4.62 10.50 7.10
C ASN A 111 -4.42 9.93 5.70
N THR A 112 -4.03 8.65 5.57
CA THR A 112 -3.97 8.01 4.25
C THR A 112 -5.35 7.96 3.61
N LEU A 113 -6.39 7.55 4.35
CA LEU A 113 -7.76 7.53 3.82
C LEU A 113 -8.28 8.92 3.39
N LYS A 114 -7.75 9.99 3.98
CA LYS A 114 -8.14 11.36 3.64
C LYS A 114 -7.41 11.88 2.40
N ASN A 115 -6.14 11.50 2.22
CA ASN A 115 -5.25 12.10 1.23
C ASN A 115 -5.14 11.28 -0.07
N TYR A 116 -5.49 9.99 -0.05
CA TYR A 116 -5.34 9.11 -1.20
C TYR A 116 -6.66 8.43 -1.56
N SER A 117 -6.89 8.25 -2.85
CA SER A 117 -7.91 7.35 -3.36
C SER A 117 -7.55 5.89 -3.07
N TYR A 118 -8.56 5.02 -3.04
CA TYR A 118 -8.35 3.59 -2.76
C TYR A 118 -7.43 2.91 -3.78
N SER A 119 -7.51 3.30 -5.06
CA SER A 119 -6.64 2.78 -6.10
C SER A 119 -5.18 3.16 -5.89
N THR A 120 -4.89 4.40 -5.47
CA THR A 120 -3.54 4.83 -5.14
C THR A 120 -3.00 4.10 -3.90
N ILE A 121 -3.82 3.95 -2.85
CA ILE A 121 -3.44 3.20 -1.64
C ILE A 121 -3.05 1.76 -2.02
N LEU A 122 -3.91 1.08 -2.78
CA LEU A 122 -3.66 -0.30 -3.20
C LEU A 122 -2.44 -0.41 -4.12
N ALA A 123 -2.21 0.56 -5.01
CA ALA A 123 -1.05 0.55 -5.90
C ALA A 123 0.27 0.62 -5.12
N HIS A 124 0.39 1.56 -4.18
CA HIS A 124 1.58 1.67 -3.33
C HIS A 124 1.76 0.43 -2.44
N CYS A 125 0.68 -0.08 -1.83
CA CYS A 125 0.76 -1.29 -1.02
C CYS A 125 1.16 -2.52 -1.84
N PHE A 126 0.61 -2.70 -3.06
CA PHE A 126 0.96 -3.81 -3.94
C PHE A 126 2.43 -3.77 -4.33
N TRP A 127 2.93 -2.58 -4.67
CA TRP A 127 4.34 -2.39 -4.94
C TRP A 127 5.21 -2.80 -3.75
N GLU A 128 4.87 -2.34 -2.54
CA GLU A 128 5.63 -2.65 -1.32
C GLU A 128 5.63 -4.16 -0.99
N ILE A 129 4.47 -4.82 -0.95
CA ILE A 129 4.38 -6.25 -0.58
C ILE A 129 5.01 -7.19 -1.63
N THR A 130 5.28 -6.67 -2.83
CA THR A 130 5.94 -7.41 -3.93
C THR A 130 7.40 -7.05 -4.12
N ALA A 131 8.00 -6.24 -3.24
CA ALA A 131 9.41 -5.82 -3.32
C ALA A 131 10.41 -6.98 -3.40
N TYR A 132 10.03 -8.16 -2.87
CA TYR A 132 10.83 -9.38 -2.90
C TYR A 132 10.24 -10.49 -3.79
N GLY A 133 9.26 -10.16 -4.64
CA GLY A 133 8.53 -11.09 -5.50
C GLY A 133 7.04 -11.23 -5.15
N PHE A 134 6.30 -11.94 -6.00
CA PHE A 134 4.84 -12.12 -5.91
C PHE A 134 4.41 -13.38 -5.12
N ASP A 135 5.38 -14.23 -4.79
CA ASP A 135 5.15 -15.49 -4.10
C ASP A 135 5.33 -15.30 -2.60
N ARG A 136 4.27 -14.84 -1.93
CA ARG A 136 4.12 -14.91 -0.48
C ARG A 136 2.92 -15.80 -0.13
N GLU A 137 3.09 -16.66 0.87
CA GLU A 137 2.03 -17.54 1.39
C GLU A 137 1.20 -16.82 2.45
#